data_AF-A0A0H4A2F1-F1
#
_entry.id   AF-A0A0H4A2F1-F1
#
_cell.length_a   1.000
_cell.length_b   1.000
_cell.length_c   1.000
_cell.angle_alpha   90.00
_cell.angle_beta   90.00
_cell.angle_gamma   90.00
#
_symmetry.space_group_name_H-M   'P 1'
#
loop_
_entity.id
_entity.type
_entity.pdbx_description
1 polymer ?
#
loop_
_entity_poly.entity_id
_entity_poly.type
_entity_poly.pdbx_seq_one_letter_code
_entity_poly.pdbx_strand_id
1 'polypeptide(L)'
;MRALNAVAAFFASDSFSSLIAISLMFGAVTTFAYFTLTRDTKHIYTFAVIFTLVPLLLINQKGRVQIIDLTEPTGVYAVDNVPYIVAIPTWFFLP
;
A
#
# COMPACT_ATOMS: atom_id res chain seq x y z
N MET A 1 13.60 -14.48 3.65
CA MET A 1 14.44 -13.33 3.16
C MET A 1 14.07 -12.82 1.76
N ARG A 2 13.95 -13.67 0.71
CA ARG A 2 13.77 -13.20 -0.68
C ARG A 2 12.41 -12.54 -0.98
N ALA A 3 11.32 -13.03 -0.38
CA ALA A 3 9.98 -12.53 -0.66
C ALA A 3 9.77 -11.07 -0.20
N LEU A 4 10.10 -10.72 1.05
CA LEU A 4 9.94 -9.35 1.55
C LEU A 4 10.81 -8.33 0.80
N ASN A 5 12.03 -8.71 0.45
CA ASN A 5 12.92 -7.85 -0.35
C ASN A 5 12.36 -7.65 -1.77
N ALA A 6 11.83 -8.70 -2.40
CA ALA A 6 11.15 -8.59 -3.69
C ALA A 6 9.91 -7.70 -3.63
N VAL A 7 9.14 -7.77 -2.53
CA VAL A 7 7.99 -6.89 -2.29
C VAL A 7 8.44 -5.45 -2.15
N ALA A 8 9.44 -5.15 -1.31
CA ALA A 8 9.98 -3.79 -1.17
C ALA A 8 10.52 -3.23 -2.50
N ALA A 9 11.22 -4.06 -3.29
CA ALA A 9 11.70 -3.69 -4.61
C ALA A 9 10.55 -3.44 -5.61
N PHE A 10 9.48 -4.25 -5.57
CA PHE A 10 8.30 -4.05 -6.40
C PHE A 10 7.59 -2.72 -6.10
N PHE A 11 7.38 -2.40 -4.81
CA PHE A 11 6.79 -1.12 -4.41
C PHE A 11 7.69 0.09 -4.73
N ALA A 12 9.00 -0.11 -4.87
CA ALA A 12 9.95 0.92 -5.31
C ALA A 12 10.09 1.02 -6.84
N SER A 13 9.44 0.15 -7.61
CA SER A 13 9.58 0.09 -9.07
C SER A 13 8.69 1.12 -9.79
N ASP A 14 9.15 1.59 -10.95
CA ASP A 14 8.39 2.48 -11.82
C ASP A 14 7.09 1.84 -12.34
N SER A 15 7.07 0.51 -12.46
CA SER A 15 5.89 -0.25 -12.84
C SER A 15 4.76 -0.12 -11.81
N PHE A 16 5.10 -0.10 -10.52
CA PHE A 16 4.13 0.08 -9.45
C PHE A 16 3.58 1.52 -9.44
N SER A 17 4.43 2.52 -9.66
CA SER A 17 3.99 3.92 -9.83
C SER A 17 3.03 4.07 -11.00
N SER A 18 3.34 3.43 -12.13
CA SER A 18 2.47 3.39 -13.31
C SER A 18 1.12 2.73 -13.03
N LEU A 19 1.12 1.64 -12.25
CA LEU A 19 -0.10 0.94 -11.86
C LEU A 19 -1.02 1.81 -10.98
N ILE A 20 -0.44 2.57 -10.04
CA ILE A 20 -1.20 3.55 -9.25
C ILE A 20 -1.81 4.61 -10.18
N ALA A 21 -1.04 5.17 -11.11
CA ALA A 21 -1.53 6.18 -12.03
C ALA A 21 -2.71 5.67 -12.89
N ILE A 22 -2.60 4.45 -13.41
CA ILE A 22 -3.67 3.81 -14.18
C ILE A 22 -4.91 3.58 -13.30
N SER A 23 -4.72 3.08 -12.07
CA SER A 23 -5.84 2.87 -11.14
C SER A 23 -6.57 4.16 -10.78
N LEU A 24 -5.84 5.28 -10.67
CA LEU A 24 -6.40 6.60 -10.41
C LEU A 24 -7.24 7.09 -11.60
N MET A 25 -6.81 6.84 -12.83
CA MET A 25 -7.59 7.18 -14.02
C MET A 25 -8.90 6.40 -14.08
N PHE A 26 -8.86 5.08 -13.85
CA PHE A 26 -10.08 4.26 -13.81
C PHE A 26 -11.02 4.68 -12.68
N GLY A 27 -10.46 4.93 -11.49
CA GLY A 27 -11.24 5.37 -10.35
C GLY A 27 -11.87 6.76 -10.54
N ALA A 28 -11.18 7.68 -11.24
CA ALA A 28 -11.71 8.99 -11.57
C ALA A 28 -12.88 8.90 -12.55
N VAL A 29 -12.76 8.06 -13.59
CA VAL A 29 -13.83 7.83 -14.58
C VAL A 29 -15.06 7.21 -13.93
N THR A 30 -14.89 6.20 -13.09
CA THR A 30 -16.03 5.56 -12.39
C THR A 30 -16.69 6.51 -11.39
N THR A 31 -15.90 7.29 -10.65
CA THR A 31 -16.43 8.30 -9.72
C THR A 31 -17.21 9.39 -10.47
N PHE A 32 -16.71 9.84 -11.62
CA PHE A 32 -17.40 10.82 -12.46
C PHE A 32 -18.73 10.27 -13.02
N ALA A 33 -18.73 9.03 -13.50
CA ALA A 33 -19.95 8.36 -13.96
C ALA A 33 -20.97 8.23 -12.81
N TYR A 34 -20.51 7.81 -11.62
CA TYR A 34 -21.36 7.65 -10.44
C TYR A 34 -21.91 8.98 -9.93
N PHE A 35 -21.10 10.05 -9.95
CA PHE A 35 -21.54 11.41 -9.64
C PHE A 35 -22.63 11.89 -10.60
N THR A 36 -22.49 11.60 -11.89
CA THR A 36 -23.48 12.00 -12.91
C THR A 36 -24.84 11.33 -12.68
N LEU A 37 -24.84 10.08 -12.20
CA LEU A 37 -26.05 9.31 -11.92
C LEU A 37 -26.74 9.71 -10.61
N THR A 38 -25.97 9.88 -9.53
CA THR A 38 -26.52 10.12 -8.18
C THR A 38 -26.67 11.61 -7.86
N ARG A 39 -25.96 12.49 -8.57
CA ARG A 39 -25.82 13.94 -8.28
C ARG A 39 -25.36 14.29 -6.86
N ASP A 40 -24.80 13.31 -6.14
CA ASP A 40 -24.24 13.52 -4.81
C ASP A 40 -22.72 13.76 -4.90
N THR A 41 -22.29 14.96 -4.54
CA THR A 41 -20.88 15.38 -4.57
C THR A 41 -20.01 14.65 -3.55
N LYS A 42 -20.60 13.96 -2.56
CA LYS A 42 -19.86 13.20 -1.55
C LYS A 42 -18.94 12.14 -2.15
N HIS A 43 -19.32 11.55 -3.28
CA HIS A 43 -18.51 10.53 -3.94
C HIS A 43 -17.20 11.08 -4.50
N ILE A 44 -17.19 12.35 -4.94
CA ILE A 44 -15.98 13.02 -5.44
C ILE A 44 -15.00 13.26 -4.29
N TYR A 45 -15.46 13.81 -3.18
CA TYR A 45 -14.60 14.06 -2.02
C TYR A 45 -14.10 12.75 -1.40
N THR A 46 -14.94 11.72 -1.32
CA THR A 46 -14.55 10.39 -0.83
C THR A 46 -13.44 9.77 -1.69
N PHE A 47 -13.60 9.83 -3.01
CA PHE A 47 -12.58 9.39 -3.96
C PHE A 47 -11.25 10.14 -3.77
N ALA A 48 -11.30 11.48 -3.71
CA ALA A 48 -10.11 12.31 -3.52
C ALA A 48 -9.39 12.02 -2.19
N VAL A 49 -10.14 11.84 -1.10
CA VAL A 49 -9.58 11.51 0.22
C VAL A 49 -8.91 10.13 0.21
N ILE A 50 -9.53 9.12 -0.40
CA ILE A 50 -8.96 7.77 -0.45
C ILE A 50 -7.69 7.74 -1.31
N PHE A 51 -7.72 8.33 -2.50
CA PHE A 51 -6.57 8.33 -3.42
C PHE A 51 -5.41 9.23 -2.97
N THR A 52 -5.63 10.12 -2.00
CA THR A 52 -4.54 10.90 -1.39
C THR A 52 -4.02 10.22 -0.12
N LEU A 53 -4.89 9.86 0.82
CA LEU A 53 -4.48 9.26 2.10
C LEU A 53 -3.83 7.89 1.93
N VAL A 54 -4.35 7.03 1.04
CA VAL A 54 -3.82 5.67 0.88
C VAL A 54 -2.37 5.69 0.38
N PRO A 55 -2.02 6.38 -0.72
CA PRO A 55 -0.62 6.45 -1.14
C PRO A 55 0.28 7.20 -0.16
N LEU A 56 -0.23 8.25 0.51
CA LEU A 56 0.55 9.02 1.49
C LEU A 56 0.89 8.19 2.74
N LEU A 57 -0.10 7.54 3.35
CA LEU A 57 0.06 6.87 4.63
C LEU A 57 0.55 5.43 4.47
N LEU A 58 0.02 4.69 3.50
CA LEU A 58 0.24 3.24 3.42
C LEU A 58 1.39 2.85 2.50
N ILE A 59 1.72 3.69 1.51
CA ILE A 59 2.71 3.39 0.47
C ILE A 59 3.99 4.20 0.68
N ASN A 60 3.90 5.50 0.93
CA ASN A 60 5.08 6.36 1.12
C ASN A 60 5.74 6.18 2.49
N GLN A 61 4.96 5.86 3.54
CA GLN A 61 5.56 5.53 4.83
C GLN A 61 6.19 4.14 4.74
N LYS A 62 7.48 4.08 5.08
CA LYS A 62 8.27 2.86 5.09
C LYS A 62 8.60 2.48 6.52
N GLY A 63 8.19 1.29 6.92
CA GLY A 63 8.43 0.69 8.24
C GLY A 63 9.52 -0.38 8.19
N ARG A 64 10.09 -0.65 9.36
CA ARG A 64 11.02 -1.77 9.57
C ARG A 64 10.23 -2.99 10.04
N VAL A 65 10.30 -4.08 9.29
CA VAL A 65 9.64 -5.36 9.64
C VAL A 65 10.69 -6.32 10.16
N GLN A 66 10.45 -6.88 11.34
CA GLN A 66 11.28 -7.95 11.89
C GLN A 66 10.78 -9.30 11.39
N ILE A 67 11.67 -10.20 11.02
CA ILE A 67 11.34 -11.56 10.62
C ILE A 67 11.83 -12.48 11.74
N ILE A 68 10.89 -13.20 12.35
CA ILE A 68 11.18 -14.32 13.24
C ILE A 68 10.99 -15.58 12.40
N ASP A 69 12.08 -16.28 12.12
CA ASP A 69 12.03 -17.55 11.42
C ASP A 69 11.52 -18.63 12.39
N LEU A 70 10.42 -19.32 12.04
CA LEU A 70 9.81 -20.35 12.89
C LEU A 70 10.66 -21.64 12.93
N THR A 71 11.61 -21.80 12.02
CA THR A 71 12.51 -22.96 11.92
C THR A 71 13.81 -22.76 12.69
N GLU A 72 14.19 -21.51 12.99
CA GLU A 72 15.43 -21.17 13.70
C GLU A 72 15.19 -19.89 14.54
N PRO A 73 14.62 -20.02 15.76
CA PRO A 73 14.06 -18.90 16.53
C PRO A 73 15.08 -17.83 16.98
N THR A 74 16.37 -18.13 16.88
CA THR A 74 17.47 -17.29 17.39
C THR A 74 17.94 -16.25 16.37
N GLY A 75 17.55 -16.38 15.09
CA GLY A 75 17.92 -15.44 14.02
C GLY A 75 16.85 -14.38 13.81
N VAL A 76 16.89 -13.29 14.58
CA VAL A 76 16.02 -12.13 14.33
C VAL A 76 16.59 -11.32 13.17
N TYR A 77 15.94 -11.38 12.00
CA TYR A 77 16.38 -10.64 10.81
C TYR A 77 15.41 -9.51 10.50
N ALA A 78 15.86 -8.26 10.61
CA ALA A 78 15.04 -7.11 10.27
C ALA A 78 15.24 -6.68 8.81
N VAL A 79 14.15 -6.49 8.07
CA VAL A 79 14.15 -5.86 6.74
C VAL A 79 13.65 -4.43 6.90
N ASP A 80 14.53 -3.48 6.60
CA ASP A 80 14.22 -2.06 6.58
C ASP A 80 13.52 -1.69 5.25
N ASN A 81 12.75 -0.60 5.26
CA ASN A 81 12.17 0.03 4.06
C ASN A 81 10.92 -0.67 3.46
N VAL A 82 10.15 -1.40 4.27
CA VAL A 82 8.92 -2.08 3.83
C VAL A 82 7.73 -1.10 3.88
N PRO A 83 6.93 -0.96 2.81
CA PRO A 83 5.73 -0.10 2.84
C PRO A 83 4.78 -0.49 3.97
N TYR A 84 4.18 0.49 4.64
CA TYR A 84 3.33 0.27 5.81
C TYR A 84 2.14 -0.67 5.55
N ILE A 85 1.59 -0.69 4.33
CA ILE A 85 0.52 -1.63 3.96
C ILE A 85 0.91 -3.10 4.17
N VAL A 86 2.20 -3.42 4.00
CA VAL A 86 2.75 -4.76 4.21
C VAL A 86 3.30 -4.90 5.64
N ALA A 87 3.80 -3.81 6.23
CA ALA A 87 4.35 -3.84 7.59
C ALA A 87 3.29 -4.05 8.67
N ILE A 88 2.10 -3.45 8.53
CA ILE A 88 1.04 -3.52 9.56
C ILE A 88 0.60 -4.97 9.86
N PRO A 89 0.26 -5.82 8.86
CA PRO A 89 -0.05 -7.22 9.13
C PRO A 89 1.11 -7.95 9.81
N THR A 90 2.35 -7.72 9.36
CA THR A 90 3.52 -8.40 9.93
C THR A 90 3.74 -8.05 11.39
N TRP A 91 3.56 -6.80 11.81
CA TRP A 91 3.62 -6.41 13.22
C TRP A 91 2.47 -6.96 14.05
N PHE A 92 1.28 -7.13 13.47
CA PHE A 92 0.15 -7.70 14.19
C PHE A 92 0.32 -9.20 14.52
N PHE A 93 1.00 -9.94 13.64
CA PHE A 93 1.24 -11.38 13.82
C PHE A 93 2.56 -11.73 14.53
N LEU A 94 3.38 -10.73 14.85
CA LEU A 94 4.60 -10.89 15.66
C LEU A 94 4.30 -10.38 17.09
N PRO A 95 4.20 -11.28 18.10
CA PRO A 95 4.00 -10.88 19.50
C PRO A 95 5.21 -10.14 20.09
#